data_AF-A0A377NI23-F1
#
_entry.id   AF-A0A377NI23-F1
#
_cell.length_a   1.000
_cell.length_b   1.000
_cell.length_c   1.000
_cell.angle_alpha   90.00
_cell.angle_beta   90.00
_cell.angle_gamma   90.00
#
_symmetry.space_group_name_H-M   'P 1'
#
loop_
_entity.id
_entity.type
_entity.pdbx_description
1 polymer ?
#
loop_
_entity_poly.entity_id
_entity_poly.type
_entity_poly.pdbx_seq_one_letter_code
_entity_poly.pdbx_strand_id
1 'polypeptide(L)' 'MVEMYQEEVEGIQLVHAVPSGQYHTLLPTIFFYHGFLSSKEIYSYFGYTLAKAGYRVIPAGCPTARRARRRR' A
#
# COMPACT_ATOMS: atom_id res chain seq x y z
N MET A 1 6.99 -15.84 0.96
CA MET A 1 7.26 -14.81 -0.08
C MET A 1 6.10 -13.82 -0.04
N VAL A 2 6.32 -12.53 -0.29
CA VAL A 2 5.26 -11.49 -0.34
C VAL A 2 5.16 -10.99 -1.77
N GLU A 3 3.94 -10.85 -2.27
CA GLU A 3 3.63 -10.25 -3.56
C GLU A 3 3.10 -8.83 -3.35
N MET A 4 3.51 -7.92 -4.23
CA MET A 4 3.05 -6.53 -4.22
C MET A 4 2.39 -6.18 -5.54
N TYR A 5 1.15 -5.71 -5.48
CA TYR A 5 0.38 -5.27 -6.64
C TYR A 5 0.09 -3.78 -6.53
N GLN A 6 -0.03 -3.09 -7.67
CA GLN A 6 -0.47 -1.70 -7.71
C GLN A 6 -1.85 -1.63 -8.33
N GLU A 7 -2.71 -0.83 -7.72
CA GLU A 7 -4.07 -0.59 -8.20
C GLU A 7 -4.35 0.91 -8.13
N GLU A 8 -5.11 1.43 -9.07
CA GLU A 8 -5.58 2.81 -9.09
C GLU A 8 -7.08 2.83 -8.87
N VAL A 9 -7.54 3.50 -7.81
CA VAL A 9 -8.96 3.64 -7.49
C VAL A 9 -9.27 5.12 -7.32
N GLU A 10 -10.17 5.67 -8.15
CA GLU A 10 -10.56 7.10 -8.10
C GLU A 10 -9.35 8.07 -8.14
N GLY A 11 -8.30 7.72 -8.90
CA GLY A 11 -7.06 8.51 -9.00
C GLY A 11 -6.09 8.35 -7.83
N ILE A 12 -6.37 7.43 -6.90
CA ILE A 12 -5.54 7.11 -5.75
C ILE A 12 -4.75 5.84 -6.03
N GLN A 13 -3.41 5.97 -6.01
CA GLN A 13 -2.51 4.84 -6.20
C GLN A 13 -2.41 4.00 -4.92
N LEU A 14 -3.08 2.85 -4.91
CA LEU A 14 -2.99 1.82 -3.88
C LEU A 14 -1.84 0.86 -4.17
N VAL A 15 -1.36 0.19 -3.12
CA VAL A 15 -0.45 -0.95 -3.23
C VAL A 15 -1.05 -2.06 -2.37
N HIS A 16 -1.06 -3.29 -2.87
CA HIS A 16 -1.55 -4.46 -2.13
C HIS A 16 -0.35 -5.33 -1.80
N ALA A 17 0.00 -5.43 -0.54
CA ALA A 17 0.97 -6.42 -0.05
C ALA A 17 0.21 -7.63 0.48
N VAL A 18 0.46 -8.80 -0.09
CA VAL A 18 -0.18 -10.06 0.29
C VAL A 18 0.85 -11.18 0.39
N PRO A 19 0.60 -12.22 1.21
CA PRO A 19 1.32 -13.48 1.09
C PRO A 19 1.23 -14.01 -0.35
N SER A 20 2.32 -14.58 -0.86
CA SER A 20 2.37 -15.08 -2.24
C SER A 20 1.30 -16.14 -2.50
N GLY A 21 0.62 -16.01 -3.65
CA GLY A 21 -0.48 -16.90 -4.05
C GLY A 21 -1.81 -16.64 -3.34
N GLN A 22 -1.89 -15.63 -2.47
CA GLN A 22 -3.08 -15.32 -1.65
C GLN A 22 -3.75 -14.00 -2.06
N TYR A 23 -3.59 -13.61 -3.32
CA TYR A 23 -4.24 -12.40 -3.85
C TYR A 23 -5.77 -12.55 -4.01
N HIS A 24 -6.26 -13.75 -4.31
CA HIS A 24 -7.71 -14.00 -4.47
C HIS A 24 -8.37 -14.58 -3.21
N THR A 25 -7.60 -14.84 -2.15
CA THR A 25 -8.14 -15.35 -0.89
C THR A 25 -8.62 -14.22 0.02
N LEU A 26 -9.63 -14.51 0.83
CA LEU A 26 -10.11 -13.58 1.87
C LEU A 26 -9.10 -13.57 3.01
N LEU A 27 -8.39 -12.46 3.15
CA LEU A 27 -7.41 -12.22 4.22
C LEU A 27 -7.87 -11.06 5.11
N PRO A 28 -7.56 -11.10 6.42
CA PRO A 28 -7.70 -9.93 7.28
C PRO A 28 -6.96 -8.74 6.66
N THR A 29 -7.70 -7.67 6.35
CA THR A 29 -7.20 -6.55 5.55
C THR A 29 -6.93 -5.34 6.42
N ILE A 30 -5.72 -4.81 6.33
CA ILE A 30 -5.25 -3.61 7.05
C ILE A 30 -5.08 -2.49 6.03
N PHE A 31 -5.84 -1.41 6.22
CA PHE A 31 -5.63 -0.18 5.47
C PHE A 31 -4.60 0.69 6.18
N PHE A 32 -3.56 1.08 5.46
CA PHE A 32 -2.47 1.88 6.01
C PHE A 32 -2.50 3.28 5.42
N TYR A 33 -2.89 4.25 6.24
CA TYR A 33 -2.90 5.67 5.88
C TYR A 33 -1.65 6.35 6.42
N HIS A 34 -0.92 7.02 5.54
CA HIS A 34 0.25 7.80 5.94
C HIS A 34 -0.11 9.26 6.26
N GLY A 35 0.74 9.92 7.04
CA GLY A 35 0.58 11.34 7.39
C GLY A 35 0.80 12.30 6.22
N PHE A 36 0.44 13.57 6.42
CA PHE A 36 0.61 14.67 5.46
C PHE A 36 2.09 14.84 5.06
N LEU A 37 2.36 15.07 3.76
CA LEU A 37 3.69 15.12 3.13
C LEU A 37 4.52 13.83 3.16
N SER A 38 4.02 12.74 3.73
CA SER A 38 4.69 11.44 3.65
C SER A 38 4.34 10.70 2.35
N SER A 39 5.00 9.56 2.09
CA SER A 39 4.70 8.73 0.93
C SER A 39 4.48 7.28 1.31
N LYS A 40 3.67 6.59 0.50
CA LYS A 40 3.42 5.15 0.62
C LYS A 40 4.69 4.29 0.51
N GLU A 41 5.75 4.81 -0.10
CA GLU A 41 7.02 4.09 -0.24
C GLU A 41 7.73 3.90 1.11
N ILE A 42 7.68 4.88 2.01
CA ILE A 42 8.35 4.79 3.32
C ILE A 42 7.69 3.71 4.21
N TYR A 43 6.39 3.48 4.03
CA TYR A 43 5.63 2.49 4.80
C TYR A 43 5.55 1.11 4.13
N SER A 44 6.18 0.94 2.97
CA SER A 44 6.23 -0.36 2.28
C SER A 44 6.88 -1.47 3.13
N TYR A 45 7.77 -1.11 4.06
CA TYR A 45 8.32 -2.03 5.06
C TYR A 45 7.23 -2.64 5.96
N PHE A 46 6.32 -1.82 6.49
CA PHE A 46 5.18 -2.30 7.29
C PHE A 46 4.24 -3.17 6.46
N GLY A 47 4.02 -2.79 5.20
CA GLY A 47 3.26 -3.61 4.25
C GLY A 47 3.86 -5.01 4.10
N TYR A 48 5.18 -5.10 3.95
CA TYR A 48 5.87 -6.38 3.82
C TYR A 48 5.83 -7.23 5.09
N THR A 49 6.08 -6.65 6.27
CA THR A 49 6.14 -7.41 7.53
C THR A 49 4.76 -7.94 7.93
N LEU A 50 3.72 -7.12 7.80
CA LEU A 50 2.35 -7.54 8.07
C LEU A 50 1.84 -8.54 7.01
N ALA A 51 2.22 -8.38 5.74
CA ALA A 51 1.93 -9.40 4.72
C ALA A 51 2.63 -10.72 5.01
N LYS A 52 3.87 -10.71 5.51
CA LYS A 52 4.54 -11.91 6.01
C LYS A 52 3.80 -12.57 7.17
N ALA A 53 3.15 -11.79 8.03
CA ALA A 53 2.34 -12.29 9.14
C ALA A 53 0.96 -12.84 8.71
N GLY A 54 0.62 -12.80 7.41
CA GLY A 54 -0.63 -13.36 6.87
C GLY A 54 -1.74 -12.35 6.61
N TYR A 55 -1.46 -11.05 6.74
CA TYR A 55 -2.43 -9.99 6.48
C TYR A 55 -2.40 -9.54 5.02
N ARG A 56 -3.52 -9.02 4.52
CA ARG A 56 -3.51 -8.16 3.34
C ARG A 56 -3.30 -6.73 3.80
N VAL A 57 -2.29 -6.05 3.28
CA VAL A 57 -2.01 -4.67 3.66
C VAL A 57 -2.17 -3.77 2.44
N ILE A 58 -2.95 -2.71 2.60
CA ILE A 58 -3.25 -1.75 1.54
C ILE A 58 -2.75 -0.36 1.96
N PRO A 59 -1.47 -0.02 1.71
CA PRO A 59 -1.02 1.35 1.83
C PRO A 59 -1.60 2.23 0.73
N ALA A 60 -2.39 3.22 1.15
CA ALA A 60 -2.98 4.20 0.24
C ALA A 60 -2.00 5.36 0.02
N GLY A 61 -1.81 5.75 -1.25
CA GLY A 61 -1.13 7.01 -1.57
C GLY A 61 -2.03 8.21 -1.28
N CYS A 62 -1.43 9.36 -0.99
CA CYS A 62 -2.17 10.61 -0.91
C CYS A 62 -2.25 11.29 -2.30
N PRO A 63 -3.45 11.61 -2.82
CA PRO A 63 -3.60 12.25 -4.15
C PRO A 63 -2.88 13.61 -4.25
N THR A 64 -2.72 14.34 -3.15
CA THR A 64 -1.99 15.62 -3.13
C THR A 64 -0.46 15.47 -3.09
N ALA A 65 0.08 14.33 -2.65
CA ALA A 65 1.52 14.11 -2.58
C ALA A 65 2.20 14.15 -3.97
N ARG A 66 1.48 13.70 -5.02
CA ARG A 66 1.96 13.74 -6.41
C ARG A 66 2.00 15.17 -6.97
N ARG A 67 1.09 16.05 -6.53
CA ARG A 67 1.09 17.49 -6.88
C ARG A 67 2.20 18.25 -6.15
N ALA A 68 2.51 17.89 -4.91
CA ALA A 68 3.57 18.54 -4.13
C ALA A 68 4.98 18.27 -4.68
N ARG A 69 5.25 17.04 -5.16
CA ARG A 69 6.57 16.68 -5.74
C ARG A 69 6.86 17.32 -7.11
N ARG A 70 5.86 17.73 -7.89
CA ARG A 70 6.04 18.41 -9.20
C ARG A 70 6.34 19.91 -9.09
N ARG A 71 6.30 20.49 -7.89
CA ARG A 71 6.57 21.93 -7.63
C ARG A 71 7.96 22.17 -7.01
N ARG A 72 8.87 21.20 -7.07
CA ARG A 72 10.27 21.36 -6.67
C ARG A 72 11.17 20.99 -7.82
#